data_AF-A0A2C5XEV8-F1
#
_entry.id   AF-A0A2C5XEV8-F1
#
_cell.length_a   1.000
_cell.length_b   1.000
_cell.length_c   1.000
_cell.angle_alpha   90.00
_cell.angle_beta   90.00
_cell.angle_gamma   90.00
#
_symmetry.space_group_name_H-M   'P 1'
#
loop_
_entity.id
_entity.type
_entity.pdbx_description
1 polymer ?
#
loop_
_entity_poly.entity_id
_entity_poly.type
_entity_poly.pdbx_seq_one_letter_code
_entity_poly.pdbx_strand_id
1 'polypeptide(L)'
;MRVPLLTLIRSRFDLRKKKEKSESTLTPTTPTSPTSATTTTSDDDDDNYRLKTGHASINSVVHSSSKSRTESAGLGKPKPQTATTTPRLLDLTVDNITPNTNLINSECSDPRLRYIMERLVTHLHDFARETRLSTSEWMIGLNFLVSCGQISSEVRQEFILLSDVLGLSLLVDSINHPKPPNSTEGSVLGPFHTHDAPVLENGASMTSDPEGIPMLALCTIKDTDGNPISGVKIDIWETDSSGNYDVQHSDRDEPSERCVMVSDDNGQFWFKGIKPVSYPIPNDGPVGKMLQLLGRHCWRPSHMHFMFEKPGWDHLITALYLRGDPYETSDAVFGVKESLIVDLKTVNDQMAQQYGMKEGDLLLEYDFVLVTEQQTQALRDSNAIKAMRDLGLTMKLVDHLPVPDVD
;
A
#
# COMPACT_ATOMS: atom_id res chain seq x y z
N MET A 1 34.73 -7.90 -18.97
CA MET A 1 35.11 -6.46 -18.97
C MET A 1 34.03 -5.68 -18.22
N ARG A 2 34.33 -5.16 -17.03
CA ARG A 2 33.40 -4.40 -16.19
C ARG A 2 33.52 -2.90 -16.52
N VAL A 3 32.40 -2.24 -16.79
CA VAL A 3 32.31 -0.76 -16.84
C VAL A 3 31.71 -0.29 -15.50
N PRO A 4 32.28 0.70 -14.79
CA PRO A 4 31.79 1.10 -13.48
C PRO A 4 30.62 2.10 -13.54
N LEU A 5 29.71 1.94 -12.58
CA LEU A 5 28.44 2.66 -12.35
C LEU A 5 28.56 4.20 -12.22
N LEU A 6 29.78 4.75 -12.12
CA LEU A 6 30.00 6.20 -12.00
C LEU A 6 29.71 7.00 -13.27
N THR A 7 29.70 6.37 -14.45
CA THR A 7 29.52 7.10 -15.73
C THR A 7 28.05 7.51 -15.97
N LEU A 8 27.09 6.83 -15.35
CA LEU A 8 25.65 7.09 -15.58
C LEU A 8 25.12 8.32 -14.82
N ILE A 9 25.77 8.70 -13.70
CA ILE A 9 25.34 9.84 -12.88
C ILE A 9 25.82 11.18 -13.47
N ARG A 10 26.98 11.21 -14.15
CA ARG A 10 27.48 12.42 -14.82
C ARG A 10 26.63 12.86 -16.00
N SER A 11 26.06 11.94 -16.79
CA SER A 11 25.27 12.33 -17.98
C SER A 11 23.95 13.01 -17.63
N ARG A 12 23.32 12.65 -16.48
CA ARG A 12 22.07 13.28 -16.03
C ARG A 12 22.27 14.69 -15.47
N PHE A 13 23.43 15.00 -14.89
CA PHE A 13 23.74 16.34 -14.40
C PHE A 13 24.02 17.34 -15.54
N ASP A 14 24.68 16.91 -16.62
CA ASP A 14 24.96 17.77 -17.78
C ASP A 14 23.69 18.10 -18.59
N LEU A 15 22.70 17.20 -18.58
CA LEU A 15 21.39 17.45 -19.22
C LEU A 15 20.54 18.48 -18.46
N ARG A 16 20.66 18.58 -17.13
CA ARG A 16 19.98 19.62 -16.32
C ARG A 16 20.59 21.01 -16.54
N LYS A 17 21.92 21.13 -16.59
CA LYS A 17 22.59 22.42 -16.85
C LYS A 17 22.36 22.99 -18.25
N LYS A 18 22.04 22.15 -19.25
CA LYS A 18 21.66 22.63 -20.59
C LYS A 18 20.23 23.16 -20.65
N LYS A 19 19.34 22.74 -19.75
CA LYS A 19 17.92 23.17 -19.75
C LYS A 19 17.72 24.50 -19.00
N GLU A 20 18.53 24.80 -18.00
CA GLU A 20 18.49 26.09 -17.26
C GLU A 20 19.08 27.28 -18.03
N LYS A 21 19.70 27.07 -19.19
CA LYS A 21 20.28 28.14 -20.02
C LYS A 21 19.34 28.69 -21.11
N SER A 22 18.11 28.19 -21.23
CA SER A 22 17.17 28.61 -22.29
C SER A 22 15.98 29.45 -21.83
N GLU A 23 15.85 29.78 -20.55
CA GLU A 23 14.74 30.60 -20.05
C GLU A 23 15.25 31.75 -19.17
N SER A 24 15.71 32.83 -19.79
CA SER A 24 15.79 34.13 -19.11
C SER A 24 15.62 35.28 -20.09
N THR A 25 14.38 35.73 -20.27
CA THR A 25 14.08 37.11 -20.66
C THR A 25 12.65 37.40 -20.24
N LEU A 26 12.48 38.27 -19.25
CA LEU A 26 11.41 39.28 -19.14
C LEU A 26 11.66 40.10 -17.87
N THR A 27 11.80 41.41 -18.06
CA THR A 27 12.01 42.47 -17.04
C THR A 27 10.71 42.89 -16.36
N PRO A 28 10.72 43.39 -15.10
CA PRO A 28 9.52 43.88 -14.42
C PRO A 28 9.34 45.39 -14.55
N THR A 29 8.08 45.84 -14.62
CA THR A 29 7.67 47.25 -14.49
C THR A 29 6.84 47.43 -13.21
N THR A 30 7.25 48.35 -12.34
CA THR A 30 6.47 48.92 -11.22
C THR A 30 5.43 49.92 -11.74
N PRO A 31 4.33 50.17 -10.98
CA PRO A 31 4.24 51.46 -10.28
C PRO A 31 3.47 51.49 -8.92
N THR A 32 4.05 52.27 -7.99
CA THR A 32 3.52 53.23 -6.98
C THR A 32 2.16 53.07 -6.25
N SER A 33 2.24 53.23 -4.91
CA SER A 33 1.25 53.45 -3.81
C SER A 33 0.44 54.78 -3.92
N PRO A 34 -0.48 55.23 -2.99
CA PRO A 34 -0.47 55.21 -1.49
C PRO A 34 -1.86 54.86 -0.84
N THR A 35 -2.16 54.77 0.47
CA THR A 35 -1.96 55.71 1.60
C THR A 35 -2.43 55.09 2.95
N SER A 36 -1.68 55.35 4.03
CA SER A 36 -1.98 55.49 5.48
C SER A 36 -3.22 54.88 6.17
N ALA A 37 -2.97 54.22 7.32
CA ALA A 37 -3.55 54.62 8.63
C ALA A 37 -2.72 54.05 9.80
N THR A 38 -2.51 54.93 10.79
CA THR A 38 -1.73 54.85 12.03
C THR A 38 -2.43 54.03 13.10
N THR A 39 -1.72 53.25 13.94
CA THR A 39 -1.60 53.46 15.41
C THR A 39 -0.86 52.34 16.16
N THR A 40 0.02 52.83 17.06
CA THR A 40 0.40 52.33 18.40
C THR A 40 1.27 51.08 18.56
N THR A 41 2.47 51.38 19.06
CA THR A 41 3.51 50.58 19.70
C THR A 41 3.06 49.96 21.03
N SER A 42 3.47 48.73 21.29
CA SER A 42 3.82 48.25 22.63
C SER A 42 4.93 47.20 22.50
N ASP A 43 5.95 47.38 23.32
CA ASP A 43 7.19 46.63 23.42
C ASP A 43 7.03 45.17 23.91
N ASP A 44 8.11 44.42 23.72
CA ASP A 44 8.56 43.22 24.46
C ASP A 44 7.80 41.89 24.29
N ASP A 45 8.41 40.94 23.56
CA ASP A 45 9.12 39.81 24.19
C ASP A 45 9.59 38.78 23.13
N ASP A 46 10.91 38.64 23.09
CA ASP A 46 11.69 37.71 22.28
C ASP A 46 12.01 36.51 23.20
N ASP A 47 11.30 35.38 23.08
CA ASP A 47 11.60 34.21 23.92
C ASP A 47 11.39 32.85 23.22
N ASN A 48 12.51 32.33 22.72
CA ASN A 48 12.97 30.93 22.73
C ASN A 48 11.94 29.79 22.79
N TYR A 49 11.78 29.11 21.66
CA TYR A 49 11.30 27.73 21.59
C TYR A 49 12.34 26.75 22.16
N ARG A 50 12.36 26.62 23.49
CA ARG A 50 13.08 25.55 24.19
C ARG A 50 12.19 24.31 24.27
N LEU A 51 12.40 23.36 23.37
CA LEU A 51 11.87 22.00 23.48
C LEU A 51 12.23 21.42 24.86
N LYS A 52 11.23 21.27 25.73
CA LYS A 52 11.38 20.54 26.99
C LYS A 52 11.57 19.06 26.65
N THR A 53 12.81 18.60 26.66
CA THR A 53 13.17 17.19 26.63
C THR A 53 12.79 16.55 27.97
N GLY A 54 11.60 15.97 28.06
CA GLY A 54 11.26 15.02 29.10
C GLY A 54 11.97 13.69 28.82
N HIS A 55 13.06 13.41 29.53
CA HIS A 55 13.65 12.09 29.57
C HIS A 55 12.71 11.14 30.33
N ALA A 56 11.79 10.49 29.61
CA ALA A 56 11.17 9.27 30.09
C ALA A 56 12.06 8.10 29.66
N SER A 57 12.67 7.43 30.64
CA SER A 57 13.46 6.23 30.41
C SER A 57 12.54 5.11 29.90
N ILE A 58 12.95 4.42 28.85
CA ILE A 58 12.21 3.34 28.15
C ILE A 58 11.73 2.23 29.13
N ASN A 59 12.36 2.12 30.30
CA ASN A 59 11.99 1.17 31.34
C ASN A 59 10.68 1.47 32.09
N SER A 60 10.09 2.67 32.01
CA SER A 60 8.88 3.00 32.79
C SER A 60 7.55 2.70 32.09
N VAL A 61 7.56 2.38 30.79
CA VAL A 61 6.32 2.20 30.00
C VAL A 61 5.75 0.77 30.08
N VAL A 62 6.47 -0.17 30.72
CA VAL A 62 6.08 -1.59 30.75
C VAL A 62 5.21 -1.96 31.96
N HIS A 63 4.81 -1.04 32.84
CA HIS A 63 4.15 -1.36 34.13
C HIS A 63 2.85 -0.59 34.41
N SER A 64 1.89 -0.59 33.48
CA SER A 64 0.48 -0.37 33.84
C SER A 64 -0.43 -1.33 33.08
N SER A 65 -0.63 -2.52 33.63
CA SER A 65 -1.59 -3.51 33.12
C SER A 65 -2.94 -3.33 33.81
N SER A 66 -3.97 -3.08 32.99
CA SER A 66 -5.35 -3.42 33.28
C SER A 66 -5.50 -4.93 33.33
N LYS A 67 -6.26 -5.43 34.31
CA LYS A 67 -6.55 -6.85 34.49
C LYS A 67 -7.60 -7.29 33.46
N SER A 68 -7.17 -7.94 32.37
CA SER A 68 -8.00 -8.90 31.65
C SER A 68 -7.35 -10.27 31.73
N ARG A 69 -8.16 -11.28 32.04
CA ARG A 69 -7.73 -12.63 32.38
C ARG A 69 -7.77 -13.46 31.09
N THR A 70 -6.64 -13.54 30.40
CA THR A 70 -6.42 -14.52 29.32
C THR A 70 -5.42 -15.56 29.80
N GLU A 71 -5.77 -16.83 29.63
CA GLU A 71 -4.93 -17.98 29.99
C GLU A 71 -3.61 -17.90 29.21
N SER A 72 -2.51 -17.66 29.91
CA SER A 72 -1.18 -17.72 29.31
C SER A 72 -0.80 -19.19 29.09
N ALA A 73 -0.77 -19.62 27.83
CA ALA A 73 0.06 -20.74 27.44
C ALA A 73 1.51 -20.35 27.80
N GLY A 74 2.01 -20.89 28.91
CA GLY A 74 3.31 -20.52 29.44
C GLY A 74 4.40 -20.78 28.41
N LEU A 75 5.09 -19.73 27.96
CA LEU A 75 6.43 -19.89 27.39
C LEU A 75 7.28 -20.53 28.48
N GLY A 76 7.54 -21.84 28.34
CA GLY A 76 8.43 -22.56 29.22
C GLY A 76 9.79 -21.86 29.31
N LYS A 77 10.44 -21.94 30.48
CA LYS A 77 11.82 -21.47 30.63
C LYS A 77 12.67 -22.00 29.48
N PRO A 78 13.58 -21.20 28.90
CA PRO A 78 14.44 -21.65 27.81
C PRO A 78 15.15 -22.92 28.27
N LYS A 79 14.91 -24.03 27.55
CA LYS A 79 15.66 -25.26 27.78
C LYS A 79 17.14 -24.94 27.56
N PRO A 80 18.06 -25.45 28.41
CA PRO A 80 19.49 -25.34 28.13
C PRO A 80 19.73 -25.87 26.71
N GLN A 81 20.26 -25.02 25.83
CA GLN A 81 20.61 -25.45 24.48
C GLN A 81 21.63 -26.59 24.63
N THR A 82 21.32 -27.75 24.05
CA THR A 82 22.31 -28.81 23.81
C THR A 82 23.47 -28.17 23.08
N ALA A 83 24.71 -28.39 23.52
CA ALA A 83 25.93 -27.72 23.05
C ALA A 83 26.12 -27.79 21.52
N THR A 84 25.44 -26.92 20.79
CA THR A 84 25.84 -26.45 19.48
C THR A 84 26.96 -25.45 19.72
N THR A 85 28.07 -25.58 18.99
CA THR A 85 29.19 -24.65 19.07
C THR A 85 28.74 -23.31 18.49
N THR A 86 28.14 -22.45 19.33
CA THR A 86 27.75 -21.09 18.93
C THR A 86 28.92 -20.43 18.21
N PRO A 87 28.70 -19.88 17.00
CA PRO A 87 29.76 -19.27 16.23
C PRO A 87 30.52 -18.21 17.04
N ARG A 88 31.85 -18.26 16.98
CA ARG A 88 32.68 -17.26 17.65
C ARG A 88 32.65 -15.96 16.84
N LEU A 89 32.15 -14.90 17.46
CA LEU A 89 32.16 -13.55 16.88
C LEU A 89 33.59 -13.05 16.64
N LEU A 90 33.76 -12.24 15.60
CA LEU A 90 34.96 -11.44 15.39
C LEU A 90 35.02 -10.32 16.45
N ASP A 91 36.23 -9.84 16.73
CA ASP A 91 36.42 -8.65 17.58
C ASP A 91 35.68 -7.45 17.00
N LEU A 92 34.79 -6.83 17.77
CA LEU A 92 33.74 -5.98 17.23
C LEU A 92 34.26 -4.62 16.78
N THR A 93 33.96 -4.26 15.53
CA THR A 93 34.18 -2.94 14.94
C THR A 93 32.89 -2.44 14.30
N VAL A 94 32.85 -1.14 13.98
CA VAL A 94 31.72 -0.56 13.23
C VAL A 94 31.53 -1.25 11.87
N ASP A 95 32.61 -1.73 11.26
CA ASP A 95 32.59 -2.34 9.93
C ASP A 95 32.16 -3.82 9.94
N ASN A 96 32.30 -4.52 11.08
CA ASN A 96 32.04 -5.97 11.16
C ASN A 96 30.82 -6.37 12.00
N ILE A 97 30.04 -5.42 12.51
CA ILE A 97 28.79 -5.73 13.23
C ILE A 97 27.80 -6.51 12.34
N THR A 98 27.67 -6.16 11.06
CA THR A 98 26.77 -6.85 10.11
C THR A 98 27.13 -8.33 9.94
N PRO A 99 28.38 -8.71 9.55
CA PRO A 99 28.75 -10.11 9.45
C PRO A 99 28.67 -10.84 10.79
N ASN A 100 28.94 -10.18 11.93
CA ASN A 100 28.75 -10.78 13.26
C ASN A 100 27.27 -11.11 13.55
N THR A 101 26.34 -10.19 13.27
CA THR A 101 24.90 -10.44 13.44
C THR A 101 24.42 -11.57 12.54
N ASN A 102 24.83 -11.57 11.26
CA ASN A 102 24.45 -12.63 10.32
C ASN A 102 25.04 -13.99 10.71
N LEU A 103 26.25 -14.02 11.27
CA LEU A 103 26.90 -15.24 11.75
C LEU A 103 26.11 -15.87 12.89
N ILE A 104 25.61 -15.08 13.85
CA ILE A 104 24.73 -15.60 14.93
C ILE A 104 23.40 -16.09 14.36
N ASN A 105 22.77 -15.31 13.47
CA ASN A 105 21.52 -15.70 12.82
C ASN A 105 21.66 -16.98 11.97
N SER A 106 22.88 -17.37 11.59
CA SER A 106 23.13 -18.56 10.78
C SER A 106 22.80 -19.88 11.48
N GLU A 107 22.69 -19.87 12.82
CA GLU A 107 22.23 -21.01 13.62
C GLU A 107 20.75 -21.35 13.38
N CYS A 108 19.99 -20.47 12.70
CA CYS A 108 18.62 -20.75 12.29
C CYS A 108 18.56 -21.94 11.31
N SER A 109 17.85 -23.00 11.71
CA SER A 109 17.66 -24.21 10.90
C SER A 109 16.70 -24.03 9.74
N ASP A 110 15.81 -23.03 9.80
CA ASP A 110 14.93 -22.67 8.68
C ASP A 110 15.72 -21.86 7.65
N PRO A 111 15.99 -22.42 6.46
CA PRO A 111 16.84 -21.76 5.49
C PRO A 111 16.16 -20.54 4.85
N ARG A 112 14.83 -20.49 4.81
CA ARG A 112 14.08 -19.34 4.28
C ARG A 112 14.08 -18.18 5.28
N LEU A 113 13.80 -18.46 6.55
CA LEU A 113 13.87 -17.44 7.59
C LEU A 113 15.29 -16.88 7.74
N ARG A 114 16.30 -17.76 7.72
CA ARG A 114 17.71 -17.36 7.75
C ARG A 114 18.04 -16.38 6.61
N TYR A 115 17.64 -16.71 5.38
CA TYR A 115 17.85 -15.84 4.23
C TYR A 115 17.16 -14.48 4.38
N ILE A 116 15.87 -14.45 4.79
CA ILE A 116 15.13 -13.21 5.01
C ILE A 116 15.84 -12.33 6.05
N MET A 117 16.24 -12.91 7.18
CA MET A 117 16.90 -12.17 8.26
C MET A 117 18.27 -11.66 7.86
N GLU A 118 19.05 -12.44 7.13
CA GLU A 118 20.35 -12.01 6.59
C GLU A 118 20.20 -10.79 5.68
N ARG A 119 19.23 -10.82 4.75
CA ARG A 119 18.96 -9.69 3.85
C ARG A 119 18.46 -8.47 4.62
N LEU A 120 17.52 -8.66 5.55
CA LEU A 120 16.96 -7.57 6.35
C LEU A 120 18.03 -6.86 7.18
N VAL A 121 18.83 -7.61 7.94
CA VAL A 121 19.94 -7.05 8.75
C VAL A 121 20.93 -6.31 7.87
N THR A 122 21.31 -6.90 6.72
CA THR A 122 22.23 -6.28 5.78
C THR A 122 21.72 -4.93 5.29
N HIS A 123 20.49 -4.88 4.77
CA HIS A 123 19.89 -3.63 4.26
C HIS A 123 19.65 -2.60 5.36
N LEU A 124 19.25 -3.02 6.56
CA LEU A 124 19.07 -2.12 7.70
C LEU A 124 20.38 -1.48 8.16
N HIS A 125 21.45 -2.27 8.27
CA HIS A 125 22.78 -1.76 8.63
C HIS A 125 23.39 -0.90 7.51
N ASP A 126 23.16 -1.24 6.24
CA ASP A 126 23.56 -0.42 5.09
C ASP A 126 22.86 0.94 5.14
N PHE A 127 21.55 0.98 5.38
CA PHE A 127 20.79 2.23 5.54
C PHE A 127 21.36 3.12 6.65
N ALA A 128 21.66 2.54 7.83
CA ALA A 128 22.23 3.30 8.94
C ALA A 128 23.63 3.86 8.60
N ARG A 129 24.46 3.08 7.90
CA ARG A 129 25.81 3.52 7.46
C ARG A 129 25.74 4.59 6.38
N GLU A 130 24.87 4.42 5.38
CA GLU A 130 24.68 5.35 4.27
C GLU A 130 24.21 6.72 4.76
N THR A 131 23.22 6.74 5.64
CA THR A 131 22.62 7.97 6.16
C THR A 131 23.40 8.61 7.30
N ARG A 132 24.39 7.88 7.88
CA ARG A 132 25.07 8.27 9.12
C ARG A 132 24.07 8.52 10.25
N LEU A 133 23.09 7.62 10.39
CA LEU A 133 21.98 7.76 11.31
C LEU A 133 22.44 8.14 12.72
N SER A 134 22.05 9.31 13.20
CA SER A 134 22.40 9.78 14.53
C SER A 134 21.57 9.07 15.61
N THR A 135 22.06 9.08 16.85
CA THR A 135 21.31 8.54 18.00
C THR A 135 19.96 9.24 18.17
N SER A 136 19.88 10.55 17.92
CA SER A 136 18.64 11.32 17.97
C SER A 136 17.63 10.88 16.90
N GLU A 137 18.07 10.73 15.66
CA GLU A 137 17.19 10.28 14.56
C GLU A 137 16.74 8.83 14.77
N TRP A 138 17.65 7.97 15.24
CA TRP A 138 17.33 6.59 15.61
C TRP A 138 16.25 6.52 16.70
N MET A 139 16.37 7.33 17.76
CA MET A 139 15.35 7.39 18.81
C MET A 139 14.01 7.93 18.30
N ILE A 140 14.00 8.91 17.38
CA ILE A 140 12.78 9.39 16.72
C ILE A 140 12.13 8.25 15.92
N GLY A 141 12.91 7.49 15.14
CA GLY A 141 12.42 6.35 14.39
C GLY A 141 11.84 5.25 15.28
N LEU A 142 12.48 4.92 16.40
CA LEU A 142 11.94 3.96 17.37
C LEU A 142 10.61 4.43 17.96
N ASN A 143 10.53 5.69 18.40
CA ASN A 143 9.29 6.25 18.93
C ASN A 143 8.17 6.27 17.88
N PHE A 144 8.50 6.55 16.61
CA PHE A 144 7.56 6.46 15.50
C PHE A 144 6.98 5.05 15.33
N LEU A 145 7.83 4.01 15.34
CA LEU A 145 7.38 2.61 15.25
C LEU A 145 6.53 2.21 16.47
N VAL A 146 6.91 2.65 17.67
CA VAL A 146 6.12 2.43 18.89
C VAL A 146 4.75 3.09 18.77
N SER A 147 4.67 4.32 18.30
CA SER A 147 3.40 5.02 18.09
C SER A 147 2.52 4.34 17.05
N CYS A 148 3.10 3.78 15.98
CA CYS A 148 2.35 2.99 15.00
C CYS A 148 1.71 1.76 15.66
N GLY A 149 2.46 1.06 16.52
CA GLY A 149 1.92 -0.07 17.28
C GLY A 149 0.81 0.33 18.25
N GLN A 150 0.98 1.44 18.98
CA GLN A 150 0.04 1.89 20.01
C GLN A 150 -1.32 2.36 19.48
N ILE A 151 -1.35 2.97 18.28
CA ILE A 151 -2.59 3.45 17.68
C ILE A 151 -3.34 2.35 16.91
N SER A 152 -2.67 1.24 16.60
CA SER A 152 -3.29 0.11 15.90
C SER A 152 -4.30 -0.62 16.80
N SER A 153 -5.41 -1.05 16.21
CA SER A 153 -6.54 -1.76 16.83
C SER A 153 -7.11 -2.80 15.86
N GLU A 154 -8.20 -3.48 16.21
CA GLU A 154 -8.86 -4.45 15.30
C GLU A 154 -9.36 -3.81 14.00
N VAL A 155 -9.76 -2.53 14.04
CA VAL A 155 -10.31 -1.77 12.91
C VAL A 155 -9.34 -0.73 12.34
N ARG A 156 -8.14 -0.59 12.92
CA ARG A 156 -7.09 0.33 12.45
C ARG A 156 -5.73 -0.35 12.46
N GLN A 157 -5.09 -0.46 11.31
CA GLN A 157 -3.76 -1.09 11.20
C GLN A 157 -2.72 -0.10 10.67
N GLU A 158 -2.11 0.67 11.57
CA GLU A 158 -1.18 1.76 11.20
C GLU A 158 0.13 1.22 10.58
N PHE A 159 0.54 -0.01 10.92
CA PHE A 159 1.68 -0.67 10.25
C PHE A 159 1.38 -1.09 8.81
N ILE A 160 0.13 -1.50 8.52
CA ILE A 160 -0.31 -1.75 7.16
C ILE A 160 -0.32 -0.43 6.40
N LEU A 161 -0.88 0.63 6.99
CA LEU A 161 -0.87 1.96 6.38
C LEU A 161 0.56 2.48 6.11
N LEU A 162 1.49 2.24 7.03
CA LEU A 162 2.90 2.55 6.84
C LEU A 162 3.50 1.78 5.65
N SER A 163 3.18 0.49 5.52
CA SER A 163 3.57 -0.33 4.37
C SER A 163 3.00 0.23 3.06
N ASP A 164 1.73 0.64 3.06
CA ASP A 164 1.03 1.19 1.91
C ASP A 164 1.69 2.49 1.42
N VAL A 165 1.91 3.45 2.32
CA VAL A 165 2.47 4.76 1.94
C VAL A 165 3.96 4.72 1.62
N LEU A 166 4.65 3.62 1.96
CA LEU A 166 6.03 3.35 1.53
C LEU A 166 6.08 2.52 0.24
N GLY A 167 4.92 2.14 -0.32
CA GLY A 167 4.81 1.33 -1.54
C GLY A 167 5.16 -0.15 -1.35
N LEU A 168 5.37 -0.60 -0.11
CA LEU A 168 5.77 -1.97 0.18
C LEU A 168 4.62 -2.95 -0.07
N SER A 169 3.38 -2.59 0.30
CA SER A 169 2.22 -3.47 0.12
C SER A 169 1.99 -3.81 -1.35
N LEU A 170 2.00 -2.80 -2.23
CA LEU A 170 1.86 -3.01 -3.67
C LEU A 170 3.03 -3.77 -4.29
N LEU A 171 4.26 -3.52 -3.80
CA LEU A 171 5.43 -4.26 -4.25
C LEU A 171 5.32 -5.75 -3.88
N VAL A 172 4.90 -6.06 -2.65
CA VAL A 172 4.68 -7.44 -2.19
C VAL A 172 3.59 -8.12 -3.01
N ASP A 173 2.47 -7.44 -3.25
CA ASP A 173 1.40 -7.93 -4.12
C ASP A 173 1.92 -8.26 -5.52
N SER A 174 2.62 -7.32 -6.16
CA SER A 174 3.15 -7.48 -7.52
C SER A 174 4.18 -8.61 -7.64
N ILE A 175 4.95 -8.89 -6.58
CA ILE A 175 5.90 -10.01 -6.54
C ILE A 175 5.17 -11.35 -6.42
N ASN A 176 4.08 -11.41 -5.64
CA ASN A 176 3.40 -12.66 -5.32
C ASN A 176 2.30 -13.03 -6.32
N HIS A 177 1.69 -12.03 -6.97
CA HIS A 177 0.61 -12.17 -7.93
C HIS A 177 0.98 -11.53 -9.28
N PRO A 178 2.11 -11.90 -9.91
CA PRO A 178 2.48 -11.33 -11.19
C PRO A 178 1.46 -11.73 -12.25
N LYS A 179 1.13 -10.78 -13.12
CA LYS A 179 0.10 -10.94 -14.13
C LYS A 179 0.73 -11.08 -15.53
N PRO A 180 0.35 -12.08 -16.34
CA PRO A 180 0.77 -12.13 -17.74
C PRO A 180 0.18 -10.93 -18.52
N PRO A 181 0.78 -10.57 -19.66
CA PRO A 181 0.25 -9.50 -20.51
C PRO A 181 -1.23 -9.72 -20.85
N ASN A 182 -1.99 -8.63 -20.93
CA ASN A 182 -3.43 -8.63 -21.23
C ASN A 182 -4.33 -9.30 -20.17
N SER A 183 -3.83 -9.57 -18.96
CA SER A 183 -4.68 -9.91 -17.81
C SER A 183 -4.88 -8.71 -16.89
N THR A 184 -5.94 -8.72 -16.08
CA THR A 184 -6.22 -7.60 -15.17
C THR A 184 -5.17 -7.56 -14.07
N GLU A 185 -4.62 -6.37 -13.85
CA GLU A 185 -3.59 -6.15 -12.85
C GLU A 185 -4.16 -6.12 -11.43
N GLY A 186 -3.37 -6.62 -10.47
CA GLY A 186 -3.68 -6.47 -9.05
C GLY A 186 -3.46 -5.04 -8.55
N SER A 187 -4.15 -4.67 -7.48
CA SER A 187 -3.93 -3.45 -6.70
C SER A 187 -4.03 -3.75 -5.20
N VAL A 188 -3.77 -2.77 -4.35
CA VAL A 188 -3.80 -2.92 -2.89
C VAL A 188 -5.22 -3.24 -2.41
N LEU A 189 -5.35 -4.22 -1.51
CA LEU A 189 -6.61 -4.57 -0.84
C LEU A 189 -7.16 -3.38 -0.02
N GLY A 190 -6.26 -2.66 0.65
CA GLY A 190 -6.65 -1.66 1.65
C GLY A 190 -7.22 -2.29 2.92
N PRO A 191 -7.50 -1.49 3.96
CA PRO A 191 -7.86 -2.00 5.28
C PRO A 191 -9.37 -2.19 5.49
N PHE A 192 -10.22 -1.95 4.48
CA PHE A 192 -11.67 -1.79 4.66
C PHE A 192 -12.54 -2.91 4.08
N HIS A 193 -11.93 -3.98 3.57
CA HIS A 193 -12.65 -5.20 3.23
C HIS A 193 -13.19 -5.89 4.50
N THR A 194 -14.40 -6.43 4.42
CA THR A 194 -15.03 -7.18 5.52
C THR A 194 -15.71 -8.43 5.01
N HIS A 195 -16.00 -9.36 5.92
CA HIS A 195 -16.59 -10.67 5.60
C HIS A 195 -18.11 -10.71 5.78
N ASP A 196 -18.71 -9.59 6.21
CA ASP A 196 -20.16 -9.45 6.47
C ASP A 196 -20.93 -8.82 5.30
N ALA A 197 -20.27 -8.56 4.16
CA ALA A 197 -20.93 -8.04 2.97
C ALA A 197 -22.07 -8.98 2.50
N PRO A 198 -23.26 -8.45 2.17
CA PRO A 198 -24.39 -9.27 1.76
C PRO A 198 -24.16 -9.87 0.38
N VAL A 199 -24.61 -11.11 0.18
CA VAL A 199 -24.68 -11.71 -1.15
C VAL A 199 -25.88 -11.13 -1.89
N LEU A 200 -25.64 -10.53 -3.06
CA LEU A 200 -26.66 -9.91 -3.89
C LEU A 200 -26.75 -10.61 -5.25
N GLU A 201 -27.96 -10.69 -5.78
CA GLU A 201 -28.22 -11.15 -7.15
C GLU A 201 -27.79 -10.09 -8.16
N ASN A 202 -27.52 -10.53 -9.39
CA ASN A 202 -27.24 -9.62 -10.51
C ASN A 202 -28.34 -8.57 -10.67
N GLY A 203 -27.92 -7.30 -10.68
CA GLY A 203 -28.79 -6.14 -10.84
C GLY A 203 -29.34 -5.51 -9.59
N ALA A 204 -29.01 -6.06 -8.42
CA ALA A 204 -29.32 -5.44 -7.15
C ALA A 204 -28.58 -4.09 -6.98
N SER A 205 -29.10 -3.28 -6.04
CA SER A 205 -28.41 -2.10 -5.54
C SER A 205 -27.49 -2.50 -4.39
N MET A 206 -26.21 -2.15 -4.47
CA MET A 206 -25.27 -2.29 -3.34
C MET A 206 -25.19 -1.03 -2.48
N THR A 207 -25.82 0.06 -2.94
CA THR A 207 -25.82 1.34 -2.24
C THR A 207 -27.08 1.54 -1.39
N SER A 208 -26.89 2.17 -0.23
CA SER A 208 -27.97 2.75 0.59
C SER A 208 -27.83 4.26 0.77
N ASP A 209 -26.79 4.87 0.19
CA ASP A 209 -26.51 6.31 0.26
C ASP A 209 -27.41 7.12 -0.70
N PRO A 210 -28.36 7.94 -0.18
CA PRO A 210 -29.24 8.73 -1.03
C PRO A 210 -28.56 9.93 -1.70
N GLU A 211 -27.39 10.37 -1.21
CA GLU A 211 -26.66 11.53 -1.73
C GLU A 211 -25.62 11.15 -2.79
N GLY A 212 -25.38 9.86 -2.99
CA GLY A 212 -24.50 9.35 -4.03
C GLY A 212 -25.05 9.57 -5.43
N ILE A 213 -24.15 9.87 -6.37
CA ILE A 213 -24.51 10.01 -7.79
C ILE A 213 -24.73 8.60 -8.36
N PRO A 214 -25.95 8.24 -8.83
CA PRO A 214 -26.23 6.89 -9.30
C PRO A 214 -25.32 6.43 -10.43
N MET A 215 -24.84 5.20 -10.32
CA MET A 215 -23.99 4.55 -11.32
C MET A 215 -24.45 3.11 -11.56
N LEU A 216 -24.54 2.73 -12.83
CA LEU A 216 -24.66 1.34 -13.27
C LEU A 216 -23.27 0.78 -13.53
N ALA A 217 -22.92 -0.35 -12.93
CA ALA A 217 -21.71 -1.09 -13.26
C ALA A 217 -22.09 -2.34 -14.07
N LEU A 218 -21.58 -2.46 -15.30
CA LEU A 218 -21.74 -3.61 -16.18
C LEU A 218 -20.37 -4.24 -16.43
N CYS A 219 -20.10 -5.39 -15.82
CA CYS A 219 -18.79 -6.01 -15.87
C CYS A 219 -18.85 -7.42 -16.45
N THR A 220 -17.74 -7.85 -17.06
CA THR A 220 -17.55 -9.23 -17.51
C THR A 220 -16.28 -9.82 -16.93
N ILE A 221 -16.23 -11.15 -16.83
CA ILE A 221 -15.07 -11.91 -16.38
C ILE A 221 -14.76 -12.96 -17.44
N LYS A 222 -13.55 -12.88 -17.99
CA LYS A 222 -13.05 -13.80 -19.01
C LYS A 222 -11.64 -14.29 -18.69
N ASP A 223 -11.22 -15.35 -19.36
CA ASP A 223 -9.84 -15.83 -19.34
C ASP A 223 -8.98 -15.12 -20.40
N THR A 224 -7.70 -15.46 -20.46
CA THR A 224 -6.75 -14.88 -21.42
C THR A 224 -7.05 -15.23 -22.88
N ASP A 225 -7.86 -16.26 -23.12
CA ASP A 225 -8.31 -16.70 -24.45
C ASP A 225 -9.65 -16.05 -24.83
N GLY A 226 -10.25 -15.27 -23.93
CA GLY A 226 -11.51 -14.58 -24.11
C GLY A 226 -12.74 -15.41 -23.77
N ASN A 227 -12.58 -16.60 -23.19
CA ASN A 227 -13.72 -17.43 -22.77
C ASN A 227 -14.34 -16.85 -21.48
N PRO A 228 -15.67 -16.80 -21.37
CA PRO A 228 -16.33 -16.34 -20.15
C PRO A 228 -16.08 -17.29 -18.97
N ILE A 229 -15.96 -16.72 -17.77
CA ILE A 229 -15.77 -17.49 -16.53
C ILE A 229 -17.00 -17.31 -15.63
N SER A 230 -17.83 -18.35 -15.57
CA SER A 230 -19.02 -18.39 -14.72
C SER A 230 -18.72 -18.78 -13.26
N GLY A 231 -19.59 -18.45 -12.32
CA GLY A 231 -19.47 -18.91 -10.93
C GLY A 231 -18.23 -18.38 -10.18
N VAL A 232 -17.70 -17.22 -10.58
CA VAL A 232 -16.67 -16.51 -9.83
C VAL A 232 -17.36 -15.74 -8.72
N LYS A 233 -16.87 -15.85 -7.47
CA LYS A 233 -17.30 -14.99 -6.38
C LYS A 233 -16.61 -13.64 -6.50
N ILE A 234 -17.37 -12.55 -6.44
CA ILE A 234 -16.87 -11.18 -6.56
C ILE A 234 -17.27 -10.39 -5.31
N ASP A 235 -16.31 -10.04 -4.48
CA ASP A 235 -16.51 -9.07 -3.40
C ASP A 235 -16.26 -7.67 -3.97
N ILE A 236 -17.17 -6.75 -3.69
CA ILE A 236 -17.18 -5.38 -4.22
C ILE A 236 -17.36 -4.43 -3.04
N TRP A 237 -16.54 -3.39 -2.95
CA TRP A 237 -16.69 -2.36 -1.93
C TRP A 237 -16.14 -1.00 -2.38
N GLU A 238 -16.77 0.06 -1.88
CA GLU A 238 -16.37 1.45 -2.12
C GLU A 238 -16.71 2.33 -0.92
N THR A 239 -16.33 3.61 -0.98
CA THR A 239 -16.78 4.61 -0.01
C THR A 239 -18.18 5.11 -0.36
N ASP A 240 -18.89 5.62 0.63
CA ASP A 240 -20.06 6.47 0.41
C ASP A 240 -19.70 7.80 -0.28
N SER A 241 -20.71 8.62 -0.59
CA SER A 241 -20.56 9.93 -1.22
C SER A 241 -19.77 10.95 -0.39
N SER A 242 -19.59 10.70 0.92
CA SER A 242 -18.77 11.50 1.82
C SER A 242 -17.29 11.09 1.84
N GLY A 243 -16.95 9.98 1.18
CA GLY A 243 -15.60 9.43 1.12
C GLY A 243 -15.23 8.56 2.31
N ASN A 244 -16.22 7.96 2.99
CA ASN A 244 -16.01 7.03 4.10
C ASN A 244 -16.52 5.64 3.74
N TYR A 245 -15.78 4.59 4.12
CA TYR A 245 -16.35 3.25 4.15
C TYR A 245 -17.31 3.12 5.34
N ASP A 246 -18.36 2.32 5.18
CA ASP A 246 -19.34 2.03 6.25
C ASP A 246 -18.69 1.68 7.61
N VAL A 247 -17.61 0.89 7.62
CA VAL A 247 -16.85 0.50 8.83
C VAL A 247 -16.18 1.66 9.57
N GLN A 248 -16.08 2.83 8.93
CA GLN A 248 -15.54 4.03 9.55
C GLN A 248 -16.62 4.83 10.29
N HIS A 249 -17.89 4.56 10.04
CA HIS A 249 -19.01 5.20 10.72
C HIS A 249 -19.24 4.56 12.09
N SER A 250 -19.24 5.37 13.14
CA SER A 250 -19.45 4.89 14.51
C SER A 250 -20.85 4.33 14.76
N ASP A 251 -21.81 4.75 13.93
CA ASP A 251 -23.22 4.39 13.93
C ASP A 251 -23.58 3.36 12.85
N ARG A 252 -22.58 2.65 12.31
CA ARG A 252 -22.79 1.53 11.38
C ARG A 252 -23.74 0.50 11.99
N ASP A 253 -24.90 0.34 11.37
CA ASP A 253 -25.90 -0.67 11.73
C ASP A 253 -25.78 -1.91 10.82
N GLU A 254 -25.79 -1.69 9.51
CA GLU A 254 -25.72 -2.72 8.47
C GLU A 254 -24.61 -2.39 7.46
N PRO A 255 -24.09 -3.40 6.73
CA PRO A 255 -23.19 -3.19 5.60
C PRO A 255 -23.81 -2.25 4.53
N SER A 256 -23.04 -1.26 4.08
CA SER A 256 -23.41 -0.39 2.95
C SER A 256 -22.23 -0.19 2.01
N GLU A 257 -22.52 0.11 0.74
CA GLU A 257 -21.52 0.31 -0.32
C GLU A 257 -20.60 -0.90 -0.47
N ARG A 258 -21.12 -2.09 -0.18
CA ARG A 258 -20.43 -3.37 -0.33
C ARG A 258 -21.40 -4.50 -0.64
N CYS A 259 -20.96 -5.46 -1.44
CA CYS A 259 -21.70 -6.69 -1.69
C CYS A 259 -20.79 -7.82 -2.16
N VAL A 260 -21.34 -9.03 -2.16
CA VAL A 260 -20.77 -10.19 -2.84
C VAL A 260 -21.71 -10.59 -3.97
N MET A 261 -21.18 -10.78 -5.17
CA MET A 261 -21.92 -11.29 -6.33
C MET A 261 -21.29 -12.57 -6.87
N VAL A 262 -21.99 -13.22 -7.80
CA VAL A 262 -21.48 -14.38 -8.54
C VAL A 262 -21.67 -14.15 -10.03
N SER A 263 -20.61 -14.39 -10.83
CA SER A 263 -20.71 -14.25 -12.28
C SER A 263 -21.64 -15.30 -12.91
N ASP A 264 -22.40 -14.89 -13.93
CA ASP A 264 -23.33 -15.76 -14.64
C ASP A 264 -22.63 -16.69 -15.66
N ASP A 265 -23.40 -17.48 -16.41
CA ASP A 265 -22.89 -18.40 -17.44
C ASP A 265 -22.11 -17.72 -18.57
N ASN A 266 -22.32 -16.41 -18.78
CA ASN A 266 -21.59 -15.59 -19.74
C ASN A 266 -20.46 -14.78 -19.08
N GLY A 267 -20.13 -15.08 -17.82
CA GLY A 267 -19.13 -14.37 -17.03
C GLY A 267 -19.56 -12.95 -16.64
N GLN A 268 -20.83 -12.59 -16.76
CA GLN A 268 -21.33 -11.26 -16.48
C GLN A 268 -21.66 -11.10 -15.01
N PHE A 269 -21.37 -9.91 -14.49
CA PHE A 269 -21.96 -9.43 -13.24
C PHE A 269 -22.25 -7.93 -13.34
N TRP A 270 -23.34 -7.49 -12.73
CA TRP A 270 -23.74 -6.09 -12.77
C TRP A 270 -24.55 -5.67 -11.55
N PHE A 271 -24.45 -4.39 -11.20
CA PHE A 271 -25.07 -3.83 -10.01
C PHE A 271 -25.30 -2.33 -10.15
N LYS A 272 -26.16 -1.80 -9.26
CA LYS A 272 -26.35 -0.36 -9.08
C LYS A 272 -25.55 0.06 -7.87
N GLY A 273 -24.66 1.02 -8.06
CA GLY A 273 -23.88 1.63 -7.01
C GLY A 273 -23.92 3.15 -7.16
N ILE A 274 -22.92 3.80 -6.60
CA ILE A 274 -22.74 5.24 -6.71
C ILE A 274 -21.40 5.53 -7.38
N LYS A 275 -21.22 6.76 -7.85
CA LYS A 275 -19.91 7.20 -8.34
C LYS A 275 -18.95 7.26 -7.13
N PRO A 276 -17.82 6.54 -7.15
CA PRO A 276 -16.85 6.65 -6.07
C PRO A 276 -16.28 8.07 -5.99
N VAL A 277 -15.81 8.46 -4.81
CA VAL A 277 -15.19 9.78 -4.58
C VAL A 277 -13.77 9.63 -4.06
N SER A 278 -12.93 10.64 -4.31
CA SER A 278 -11.59 10.69 -3.70
C SER A 278 -11.72 10.87 -2.19
N TYR A 279 -10.86 10.23 -1.41
CA TYR A 279 -10.88 10.33 0.05
C TYR A 279 -9.46 10.31 0.63
N PRO A 280 -9.23 10.92 1.81
CA PRO A 280 -7.95 10.83 2.49
C PRO A 280 -7.81 9.49 3.23
N ILE A 281 -6.62 8.89 3.20
CA ILE A 281 -6.26 7.85 4.18
C ILE A 281 -6.25 8.45 5.60
N PRO A 282 -6.41 7.62 6.67
CA PRO A 282 -6.26 8.09 8.05
C PRO A 282 -4.96 8.87 8.23
N ASN A 283 -5.06 10.11 8.72
CA ASN A 283 -3.92 11.05 8.78
C ASN A 283 -3.71 11.69 10.17
N ASP A 284 -4.48 11.27 11.16
CA ASP A 284 -4.40 11.66 12.57
C ASP A 284 -3.29 10.90 13.34
N GLY A 285 -2.70 9.87 12.70
CA GLY A 285 -1.68 9.00 13.26
C GLY A 285 -0.24 9.40 12.92
N PRO A 286 0.75 8.59 13.39
CA PRO A 286 2.15 8.79 13.05
C PRO A 286 2.39 8.80 11.54
N VAL A 287 1.70 7.95 10.76
CA VAL A 287 1.87 7.92 9.29
C VAL A 287 1.43 9.25 8.67
N GLY A 288 0.27 9.78 9.07
CA GLY A 288 -0.20 11.08 8.60
C GLY A 288 0.79 12.21 8.92
N LYS A 289 1.34 12.23 10.13
CA LYS A 289 2.39 13.17 10.52
C LYS A 289 3.66 13.03 9.68
N MET A 290 4.08 11.79 9.38
CA MET A 290 5.22 11.55 8.49
C MET A 290 4.96 12.10 7.09
N LEU A 291 3.78 11.86 6.51
CA LEU A 291 3.41 12.40 5.20
C LEU A 291 3.44 13.93 5.20
N GLN A 292 2.89 14.57 6.25
CA GLN A 292 2.93 16.02 6.40
C GLN A 292 4.37 16.55 6.42
N LEU A 293 5.27 15.92 7.18
CA LEU A 293 6.69 16.31 7.23
C LEU A 293 7.41 16.12 5.89
N LEU A 294 6.98 15.13 5.09
CA LEU A 294 7.49 14.90 3.74
C LEU A 294 6.85 15.82 2.68
N GLY A 295 5.88 16.65 3.05
CA GLY A 295 5.12 17.47 2.11
C GLY A 295 4.20 16.65 1.18
N ARG A 296 3.82 15.44 1.59
CA ARG A 296 2.91 14.56 0.84
C ARG A 296 1.47 14.76 1.29
N HIS A 297 0.53 14.72 0.34
CA HIS A 297 -0.89 14.62 0.65
C HIS A 297 -1.29 13.20 1.07
N CYS A 298 -2.47 13.06 1.68
CA CYS A 298 -3.03 11.78 2.12
C CYS A 298 -4.19 11.27 1.23
N TRP A 299 -4.50 11.96 0.15
CA TRP A 299 -5.61 11.58 -0.73
C TRP A 299 -5.32 10.38 -1.61
N ARG A 300 -6.33 9.52 -1.74
CA ARG A 300 -6.46 8.51 -2.77
C ARG A 300 -7.47 9.00 -3.82
N PRO A 301 -7.24 8.70 -5.11
CA PRO A 301 -8.21 9.00 -6.15
C PRO A 301 -9.51 8.21 -5.96
N SER A 302 -10.60 8.67 -6.55
CA SER A 302 -11.86 7.92 -6.64
C SER A 302 -11.63 6.52 -7.24
N HIS A 303 -12.10 5.50 -6.53
CA HIS A 303 -12.00 4.11 -6.97
C HIS A 303 -13.03 3.19 -6.34
N MET A 304 -13.23 2.05 -7.00
CA MET A 304 -14.04 0.93 -6.53
C MET A 304 -13.18 -0.32 -6.45
N HIS A 305 -13.29 -1.06 -5.35
CA HIS A 305 -12.52 -2.27 -5.14
C HIS A 305 -13.26 -3.52 -5.62
N PHE A 306 -12.48 -4.50 -6.06
CA PHE A 306 -12.95 -5.82 -6.47
C PHE A 306 -12.01 -6.90 -5.93
N MET A 307 -12.58 -8.00 -5.45
CA MET A 307 -11.85 -9.22 -5.12
C MET A 307 -12.54 -10.43 -5.74
N PHE A 308 -11.78 -11.20 -6.52
CA PHE A 308 -12.30 -12.32 -7.31
C PHE A 308 -11.77 -13.65 -6.77
N GLU A 309 -12.68 -14.55 -6.43
CA GLU A 309 -12.35 -15.85 -5.86
C GLU A 309 -13.06 -16.96 -6.65
N LYS A 310 -12.28 -17.91 -7.17
CA LYS A 310 -12.80 -19.15 -7.77
C LYS A 310 -11.73 -20.24 -7.69
N PRO A 311 -12.05 -21.47 -7.23
CA PRO A 311 -11.08 -22.56 -7.20
C PRO A 311 -10.39 -22.79 -8.54
N GLY A 312 -9.06 -22.86 -8.54
CA GLY A 312 -8.21 -23.02 -9.73
C GLY A 312 -7.89 -21.72 -10.47
N TRP A 313 -8.45 -20.59 -10.05
CA TRP A 313 -8.16 -19.24 -10.55
C TRP A 313 -7.37 -18.46 -9.52
N ASP A 314 -6.44 -17.64 -9.99
CA ASP A 314 -5.64 -16.79 -9.12
C ASP A 314 -6.54 -15.79 -8.38
N HIS A 315 -6.37 -15.70 -7.07
CA HIS A 315 -7.11 -14.78 -6.22
C HIS A 315 -6.70 -13.35 -6.59
N LEU A 316 -7.58 -12.63 -7.31
CA LEU A 316 -7.30 -11.28 -7.79
C LEU A 316 -7.94 -10.25 -6.86
N ILE A 317 -7.10 -9.40 -6.27
CA ILE A 317 -7.53 -8.17 -5.61
C ILE A 317 -7.16 -7.00 -6.52
N THR A 318 -8.10 -6.13 -6.83
CA THR A 318 -7.86 -4.98 -7.70
C THR A 318 -8.79 -3.82 -7.37
N ALA A 319 -8.61 -2.71 -8.07
CA ALA A 319 -9.48 -1.55 -7.99
C ALA A 319 -9.56 -0.87 -9.37
N LEU A 320 -10.70 -0.27 -9.68
CA LEU A 320 -10.86 0.59 -10.85
C LEU A 320 -10.87 2.05 -10.42
N TYR A 321 -10.04 2.87 -11.07
CA TYR A 321 -9.81 4.27 -10.74
C TYR A 321 -10.47 5.18 -11.78
N LEU A 322 -11.11 6.26 -11.37
CA LEU A 322 -11.78 7.15 -12.33
C LEU A 322 -10.79 8.07 -13.04
N ARG A 323 -10.86 8.14 -14.37
CA ARG A 323 -10.09 9.08 -15.18
C ARG A 323 -10.46 10.53 -14.85
N GLY A 324 -9.45 11.38 -14.75
CA GLY A 324 -9.58 12.81 -14.46
C GLY A 324 -9.69 13.14 -12.98
N ASP A 325 -9.56 12.16 -12.08
CA ASP A 325 -9.48 12.43 -10.64
C ASP A 325 -8.23 13.28 -10.32
N PRO A 326 -8.32 14.31 -9.46
CA PRO A 326 -7.18 15.16 -9.10
C PRO A 326 -5.98 14.40 -8.52
N TYR A 327 -6.19 13.21 -7.98
CA TYR A 327 -5.16 12.37 -7.35
C TYR A 327 -4.81 11.12 -8.16
N GLU A 328 -5.32 10.98 -9.39
CA GLU A 328 -5.06 9.85 -10.30
C GLU A 328 -3.55 9.58 -10.46
N THR A 329 -2.75 10.64 -10.56
CA THR A 329 -1.29 10.55 -10.78
C THR A 329 -0.46 10.66 -9.51
N SER A 330 -1.11 10.73 -8.34
CA SER A 330 -0.44 11.01 -7.08
C SER A 330 -1.00 10.24 -5.88
N ASP A 331 -1.69 9.12 -6.09
CA ASP A 331 -2.26 8.27 -5.04
C ASP A 331 -1.28 8.06 -3.86
N ALA A 332 -1.75 8.36 -2.64
CA ALA A 332 -0.95 8.30 -1.43
C ALA A 332 -0.38 6.90 -1.14
N VAL A 333 -0.99 5.85 -1.67
CA VAL A 333 -0.58 4.45 -1.50
C VAL A 333 -0.10 3.78 -2.79
N PHE A 334 0.05 4.57 -3.86
CA PHE A 334 0.59 4.13 -5.16
C PHE A 334 -0.22 3.05 -5.88
N GLY A 335 -1.51 2.87 -5.58
CA GLY A 335 -2.33 1.77 -6.12
C GLY A 335 -2.73 1.92 -7.59
N VAL A 336 -2.61 3.11 -8.17
CA VAL A 336 -3.04 3.39 -9.55
C VAL A 336 -2.09 2.76 -10.57
N LYS A 337 -2.69 2.05 -11.54
CA LYS A 337 -2.02 1.57 -12.75
C LYS A 337 -2.83 2.00 -13.96
N GLU A 338 -2.17 2.34 -15.07
CA GLU A 338 -2.84 2.87 -16.27
C GLU A 338 -3.96 1.94 -16.79
N SER A 339 -3.75 0.61 -16.72
CA SER A 339 -4.72 -0.41 -17.15
C SER A 339 -5.98 -0.48 -16.28
N LEU A 340 -5.95 0.13 -15.10
CA LEU A 340 -7.02 0.16 -14.11
C LEU A 340 -7.75 1.51 -14.09
N ILE A 341 -7.34 2.48 -14.93
CA ILE A 341 -7.99 3.78 -15.06
C ILE A 341 -9.14 3.66 -16.06
N VAL A 342 -10.35 4.01 -15.63
CA VAL A 342 -11.59 3.86 -16.39
C VAL A 342 -12.30 5.19 -16.60
N ASP A 343 -12.94 5.32 -17.76
CA ASP A 343 -13.83 6.42 -18.07
C ASP A 343 -15.28 6.03 -17.77
N LEU A 344 -16.01 6.92 -17.09
CA LEU A 344 -17.46 6.75 -16.93
C LEU A 344 -18.17 7.23 -18.18
N LYS A 345 -19.07 6.38 -18.67
CA LYS A 345 -20.01 6.69 -19.74
C LYS A 345 -21.36 7.12 -19.14
N THR A 346 -22.36 7.27 -19.99
CA THR A 346 -23.74 7.54 -19.58
C THR A 346 -24.66 6.41 -20.06
N VAL A 347 -25.62 6.07 -19.22
CA VAL A 347 -26.72 5.16 -19.52
C VAL A 347 -27.61 5.78 -20.60
N ASN A 348 -27.87 5.04 -21.69
CA ASN A 348 -28.81 5.44 -22.73
C ASN A 348 -30.24 4.94 -22.43
N ASP A 349 -31.25 5.38 -23.20
CA ASP A 349 -32.66 4.99 -23.00
C ASP A 349 -32.89 3.47 -22.97
N GLN A 350 -32.25 2.71 -23.86
CA GLN A 350 -32.37 1.24 -23.88
C GLN A 350 -31.85 0.61 -22.59
N MET A 351 -30.66 1.04 -22.14
CA MET A 351 -30.06 0.57 -20.89
C MET A 351 -30.88 1.02 -19.67
N ALA A 352 -31.42 2.24 -19.69
CA ALA A 352 -32.28 2.76 -18.63
C ALA A 352 -33.51 1.85 -18.42
N GLN A 353 -34.18 1.48 -19.51
CA GLN A 353 -35.31 0.55 -19.48
C GLN A 353 -34.90 -0.87 -19.07
N GLN A 354 -33.79 -1.37 -19.61
CA GLN A 354 -33.32 -2.74 -19.36
C GLN A 354 -32.87 -2.95 -17.91
N TYR A 355 -32.12 -2.01 -17.35
CA TYR A 355 -31.48 -2.15 -16.04
C TYR A 355 -32.22 -1.38 -14.93
N GLY A 356 -33.31 -0.68 -15.26
CA GLY A 356 -34.07 0.14 -14.31
C GLY A 356 -33.23 1.28 -13.74
N MET A 357 -32.55 2.00 -14.63
CA MET A 357 -31.79 3.23 -14.37
C MET A 357 -32.49 4.42 -15.04
N LYS A 358 -31.98 5.64 -14.86
CA LYS A 358 -32.42 6.80 -15.64
C LYS A 358 -31.45 7.06 -16.79
N GLU A 359 -31.99 7.53 -17.91
CA GLU A 359 -31.13 8.02 -19.00
C GLU A 359 -30.25 9.16 -18.49
N GLY A 360 -28.95 9.08 -18.76
CA GLY A 360 -27.95 10.03 -18.27
C GLY A 360 -27.30 9.67 -16.93
N ASP A 361 -27.79 8.65 -16.21
CA ASP A 361 -27.06 8.09 -15.07
C ASP A 361 -25.67 7.59 -15.53
N LEU A 362 -24.72 7.48 -14.59
CA LEU A 362 -23.35 7.09 -14.93
C LEU A 362 -23.26 5.60 -15.23
N LEU A 363 -22.35 5.25 -16.13
CA LEU A 363 -22.10 3.87 -16.57
C LEU A 363 -20.62 3.54 -16.45
N LEU A 364 -20.31 2.53 -15.63
CA LEU A 364 -19.02 1.86 -15.55
C LEU A 364 -19.09 0.55 -16.35
N GLU A 365 -18.25 0.42 -17.37
CA GLU A 365 -18.11 -0.83 -18.14
C GLU A 365 -16.67 -1.32 -18.02
N TYR A 366 -16.48 -2.59 -17.63
CA TYR A 366 -15.13 -3.16 -17.54
C TYR A 366 -15.11 -4.67 -17.80
N ASP A 367 -14.08 -5.11 -18.52
CA ASP A 367 -13.80 -6.52 -18.78
C ASP A 367 -12.64 -6.99 -17.93
N PHE A 368 -12.94 -7.75 -16.88
CA PHE A 368 -11.92 -8.41 -16.06
C PHE A 368 -11.38 -9.64 -16.77
N VAL A 369 -10.06 -9.78 -16.77
CA VAL A 369 -9.34 -10.93 -17.34
C VAL A 369 -8.61 -11.65 -16.22
N LEU A 370 -9.12 -12.81 -15.81
CA LEU A 370 -8.52 -13.64 -14.80
C LEU A 370 -7.54 -14.64 -15.41
N VAL A 371 -6.64 -15.13 -14.56
CA VAL A 371 -5.63 -16.13 -14.89
C VAL A 371 -5.71 -17.27 -13.88
N THR A 372 -5.25 -18.44 -14.28
CA THR A 372 -5.22 -19.61 -13.38
C THR A 372 -4.14 -19.46 -12.32
N GLU A 373 -4.33 -20.09 -11.16
CA GLU A 373 -3.28 -20.14 -10.12
C GLU A 373 -1.97 -20.69 -10.68
N GLN A 374 -2.05 -21.68 -11.57
CA GLN A 374 -0.90 -22.30 -12.22
C GLN A 374 -0.10 -21.30 -13.07
N GLN A 375 -0.79 -20.45 -13.85
CA GLN A 375 -0.14 -19.42 -14.68
C GLN A 375 0.57 -18.38 -13.81
N THR A 376 -0.10 -17.86 -12.78
CA THR A 376 0.49 -16.90 -11.83
C THR A 376 1.70 -17.51 -11.12
N GLN A 377 1.58 -18.74 -10.63
CA GLN A 377 2.66 -19.42 -9.92
C GLN A 377 3.88 -19.69 -10.80
N ALA A 378 3.68 -20.16 -12.04
CA ALA A 378 4.76 -20.35 -13.00
C ALA A 378 5.48 -19.04 -13.33
N LEU A 379 4.73 -17.93 -13.47
CA LEU A 379 5.30 -16.62 -13.72
C LEU A 379 6.08 -16.09 -12.50
N ARG A 380 5.54 -16.29 -11.29
CA ARG A 380 6.22 -15.95 -10.03
C ARG A 380 7.55 -16.68 -9.90
N ASP A 381 7.57 -17.98 -10.13
CA ASP A 381 8.78 -18.80 -10.03
C ASP A 381 9.84 -18.36 -11.05
N SER A 382 9.44 -18.12 -12.30
CA SER A 382 10.31 -17.58 -13.35
C SER A 382 10.91 -16.23 -12.97
N ASN A 383 10.07 -15.30 -12.48
CA ASN A 383 10.50 -13.98 -12.05
C ASN A 383 11.45 -14.04 -10.85
N ALA A 384 11.18 -14.91 -9.88
CA ALA A 384 12.05 -15.12 -8.72
C ALA A 384 13.43 -15.62 -9.16
N ILE A 385 13.50 -16.65 -10.02
CA ILE A 385 14.77 -17.19 -10.54
C ILE A 385 15.55 -16.10 -11.30
N LYS A 386 14.87 -15.33 -12.15
CA LYS A 386 15.49 -14.22 -12.88
C LYS A 386 16.05 -13.16 -11.93
N ALA A 387 15.25 -12.72 -10.95
CA ALA A 387 15.67 -11.71 -9.99
C ALA A 387 16.89 -12.17 -9.17
N MET A 388 16.92 -13.43 -8.75
CA MET A 388 18.07 -13.99 -8.02
C MET A 388 19.33 -14.06 -8.88
N ARG A 389 19.20 -14.47 -10.15
CA ARG A 389 20.31 -14.47 -11.11
C ARG A 389 20.87 -13.06 -11.35
N ASP A 390 19.99 -12.06 -11.45
CA ASP A 390 20.38 -10.65 -11.65
C ASP A 390 21.15 -10.10 -10.43
N LEU A 391 20.92 -10.67 -9.23
CA LEU A 391 21.68 -10.38 -8.00
C LEU A 391 22.99 -11.21 -7.88
N GLY A 392 23.28 -12.09 -8.84
CA GLY A 392 24.45 -12.97 -8.81
C GLY A 392 24.36 -14.08 -7.76
N LEU A 393 23.15 -14.42 -7.30
CA LEU A 393 22.91 -15.47 -6.31
C LEU A 393 22.51 -16.78 -6.99
N THR A 394 23.13 -17.88 -6.58
CA THR A 394 22.66 -19.24 -6.91
C THR A 394 21.63 -19.64 -5.86
N MET A 395 20.39 -19.87 -6.30
CA MET A 395 19.26 -20.15 -5.42
C MET A 395 18.44 -21.31 -5.98
N LYS A 396 17.81 -22.08 -5.09
CA LYS A 396 16.76 -23.03 -5.44
C LYS A 396 15.40 -22.54 -4.92
N LEU A 397 14.32 -23.03 -5.51
CA LEU A 397 12.97 -22.79 -5.00
C LEU A 397 12.60 -23.95 -4.06
N VAL A 398 12.22 -23.60 -2.83
CA VAL A 398 11.61 -24.52 -1.85
C VAL A 398 10.22 -23.96 -1.57
N ASP A 399 9.18 -24.75 -1.87
CA ASP A 399 7.77 -24.31 -1.78
C ASP A 399 7.53 -22.96 -2.49
N HIS A 400 8.10 -22.81 -3.71
CA HIS A 400 8.03 -21.61 -4.54
C HIS A 400 8.68 -20.34 -3.94
N LEU A 401 9.47 -20.50 -2.88
CA LEU A 401 10.22 -19.41 -2.26
C LEU A 401 11.72 -19.58 -2.54
N PRO A 402 12.44 -18.50 -2.90
CA PRO A 402 13.87 -18.59 -3.15
C PRO A 402 14.64 -18.80 -1.85
N VAL A 403 15.52 -19.80 -1.87
CA VAL A 403 16.44 -20.18 -0.80
C VAL A 403 17.86 -20.30 -1.37
N PRO A 404 18.91 -19.82 -0.66
CA PRO A 404 20.29 -20.01 -1.09
C PRO A 404 20.60 -21.46 -1.41
N ASP A 405 21.18 -21.69 -2.58
CA ASP A 405 21.71 -22.99 -2.96
C ASP A 405 23.10 -23.13 -2.36
N VAL A 406 23.12 -23.54 -1.09
CA VAL A 406 24.33 -23.75 -0.29
C VAL A 406 24.80 -25.20 -0.47
N ASP A 407 25.30 -25.52 -1.66
CA ASP A 407 26.11 -26.71 -1.91
C ASP A 407 27.61 -26.35 -1.93
#